data_AF-A0A0P9FIU7-F1
#
_entry.id   AF-A0A0P9FIU7-F1
#
_cell.length_a   1.000
_cell.length_b   1.000
_cell.length_c   1.000
_cell.angle_alpha   90.00
_cell.angle_beta   90.00
_cell.angle_gamma   90.00
#
_symmetry.space_group_name_H-M   'P 1'
#
loop_
_entity.id
_entity.type
_entity.pdbx_description
1 polymer ?
#
loop_
_entity_poly.entity_id
_entity_poly.type
_entity_poly.pdbx_seq_one_letter_code
_entity_poly.pdbx_strand_id
1 'polypeptide(L)'
;MESESSRQALGAWHDFLATPLDTVLNRHQNTDPQQAALALFHAVAATVPAYQQFLSEQGVDPGNIRGGDDFARLPAVSKKNYQSRFALAQLCRDGKLEGCDFIAVSSGSTGKPSFWPRTIADELQITRRFEQVFHDSFRADERRTLAVVCFTLGTWVGGMFTASCCRYLASKGYPITVITPGNNKEEIYRVVADLGPAFEQVVLLGYPPFLKDVVDGGIARGIDWAPLHVKFVMAGEVFSEEWRSLVGERTGSTNPMYTSASIYGTADAGVLANETPLSICIRRWLAATPDAARALFGESRLPTLAQYDPLGRFFEADGRTLLFTG
;
A
#
# COMPACT_ATOMS: atom_id res chain seq x y z
N MET A 1 13.01 -24.10 -22.02
CA MET A 1 11.59 -23.85 -22.32
C MET A 1 11.09 -22.93 -21.22
N GLU A 2 10.73 -21.70 -21.55
CA GLU A 2 10.34 -20.69 -20.56
C GLU A 2 8.98 -21.04 -19.95
N SER A 3 8.88 -21.11 -18.62
CA SER A 3 7.62 -21.45 -17.95
C SER A 3 6.61 -20.30 -18.11
N GLU A 4 5.32 -20.59 -17.99
CA GLU A 4 4.26 -19.57 -17.99
C GLU A 4 4.45 -18.53 -16.87
N SER A 5 4.81 -18.99 -15.66
CA SER A 5 5.17 -18.13 -14.54
C SER A 5 6.34 -17.19 -14.87
N SER A 6 7.38 -17.67 -15.55
CA SER A 6 8.51 -16.83 -15.98
C SER A 6 8.05 -15.75 -16.97
N ARG A 7 7.21 -16.10 -17.95
CA ARG A 7 6.68 -15.14 -18.92
C ARG A 7 5.79 -14.07 -18.26
N GLN A 8 4.97 -14.47 -17.30
CA GLN A 8 4.13 -13.53 -16.54
C GLN A 8 4.98 -12.56 -15.70
N ALA A 9 5.98 -13.09 -14.99
CA ALA A 9 6.89 -12.27 -14.20
C ALA A 9 7.68 -11.29 -15.09
N LEU A 10 8.19 -11.75 -16.23
CA LEU A 10 8.90 -10.90 -17.19
C LEU A 10 7.98 -9.80 -17.77
N GLY A 11 6.74 -10.15 -18.13
CA GLY A 11 5.76 -9.19 -18.63
C GLY A 11 5.41 -8.12 -17.59
N ALA A 12 5.18 -8.53 -16.34
CA ALA A 12 4.90 -7.60 -15.24
C ALA A 12 6.09 -6.67 -14.96
N TRP A 13 7.32 -7.19 -15.01
CA TRP A 13 8.53 -6.38 -14.91
C TRP A 13 8.66 -5.38 -16.05
N HIS A 14 8.47 -5.84 -17.29
CA HIS A 14 8.55 -4.97 -18.45
C HIS A 14 7.52 -3.83 -18.36
N ASP A 15 6.25 -4.12 -18.05
CA ASP A 15 5.24 -3.09 -17.83
C ASP A 15 5.63 -2.13 -16.69
N PHE A 16 6.08 -2.67 -15.56
CA PHE A 16 6.46 -1.84 -14.42
C PHE A 16 7.57 -0.84 -14.77
N LEU A 17 8.63 -1.33 -15.40
CA LEU A 17 9.82 -0.54 -15.75
C LEU A 17 9.56 0.43 -16.88
N ALA A 18 8.84 0.01 -17.93
CA ALA A 18 8.67 0.79 -19.15
C ALA A 18 7.53 1.82 -19.08
N THR A 19 6.51 1.59 -18.26
CA THR A 19 5.32 2.45 -18.22
C THR A 19 5.51 3.61 -17.22
N PRO A 20 5.50 4.88 -17.68
CA PRO A 20 5.61 6.06 -16.80
C PRO A 20 4.47 6.14 -15.79
N LEU A 21 4.75 6.70 -14.60
CA LEU A 21 3.75 6.83 -13.54
C LEU A 21 2.50 7.58 -14.01
N ASP A 22 2.66 8.72 -14.69
CA ASP A 22 1.51 9.52 -15.16
C ASP A 22 0.60 8.75 -16.13
N THR A 23 1.19 7.92 -17.01
CA THR A 23 0.41 7.04 -17.89
C THR A 23 -0.41 6.05 -17.06
N VAL A 24 0.20 5.46 -16.03
CA VAL A 24 -0.47 4.55 -15.10
C VAL A 24 -1.59 5.26 -14.34
N LEU A 25 -1.37 6.47 -13.80
CA LEU A 25 -2.38 7.18 -13.02
C LEU A 25 -3.56 7.67 -13.86
N ASN A 26 -3.32 8.01 -15.13
CA ASN A 26 -4.35 8.53 -16.03
C ASN A 26 -5.07 7.45 -16.86
N ARG A 27 -4.67 6.18 -16.80
CA ARG A 27 -5.25 5.10 -17.62
C ARG A 27 -6.78 4.93 -17.43
N HIS A 28 -7.30 5.30 -16.26
CA HIS A 28 -8.74 5.28 -15.96
C HIS A 28 -9.57 6.23 -16.82
N GLN A 29 -8.95 7.24 -17.46
CA GLN A 29 -9.64 8.13 -18.39
C GLN A 29 -10.04 7.41 -19.69
N ASN A 30 -9.35 6.33 -20.03
CA ASN A 30 -9.54 5.59 -21.28
C ASN A 30 -9.93 4.12 -21.07
N THR A 31 -10.02 3.67 -19.82
CA THR A 31 -10.36 2.29 -19.46
C THR A 31 -11.35 2.31 -18.31
N ASP A 32 -12.49 1.66 -18.51
CA ASP A 32 -13.55 1.58 -17.50
C ASP A 32 -13.12 0.67 -16.34
N PRO A 33 -13.00 1.20 -15.11
CA PRO A 33 -12.69 0.41 -13.92
C PRO A 33 -13.63 -0.75 -13.67
N GLN A 34 -14.92 -0.58 -13.98
CA GLN A 34 -15.92 -1.62 -13.76
C GLN A 34 -15.71 -2.80 -14.73
N GLN A 35 -15.36 -2.52 -15.98
CA GLN A 35 -15.02 -3.57 -16.95
C GLN A 35 -13.74 -4.31 -16.57
N ALA A 36 -12.74 -3.61 -16.02
CA ALA A 36 -11.53 -4.25 -15.52
C ALA A 36 -11.81 -5.17 -14.32
N ALA A 37 -12.64 -4.72 -13.37
CA ALA A 37 -13.07 -5.54 -12.24
C ALA A 37 -13.85 -6.78 -12.70
N LEU A 38 -14.74 -6.63 -13.69
CA LEU A 38 -15.49 -7.74 -14.28
C LEU A 38 -14.56 -8.75 -14.98
N ALA A 39 -13.57 -8.27 -15.73
CA ALA A 39 -12.56 -9.13 -16.35
C ALA A 39 -11.76 -9.92 -15.30
N LEU A 40 -11.36 -9.26 -14.20
CA LEU A 40 -10.70 -9.93 -13.08
C LEU A 40 -11.61 -10.98 -12.42
N PHE A 41 -12.88 -10.66 -12.19
CA PHE A 41 -13.85 -11.63 -11.66
C PHE A 41 -13.92 -12.89 -12.51
N HIS A 42 -14.07 -12.75 -13.83
CA HIS A 42 -14.12 -13.92 -14.73
C HIS A 42 -12.82 -14.72 -14.70
N ALA A 43 -11.67 -14.05 -14.68
CA ALA A 43 -10.37 -14.73 -14.59
C ALA A 43 -10.24 -15.52 -13.28
N VAL A 44 -10.63 -14.93 -12.15
CA VAL A 44 -10.59 -15.58 -10.83
C VAL A 44 -11.61 -16.73 -10.74
N ALA A 45 -12.83 -16.53 -11.25
CA ALA A 45 -13.84 -17.59 -11.33
C ALA A 45 -13.41 -18.76 -12.22
N ALA A 46 -12.58 -18.52 -13.24
CA ALA A 46 -12.06 -19.59 -14.10
C ALA A 46 -10.89 -20.36 -13.47
N THR A 47 -10.09 -19.71 -12.62
CA THR A 47 -8.77 -20.25 -12.22
C THR A 47 -8.62 -20.54 -10.73
N VAL A 48 -9.45 -19.99 -9.83
CA VAL A 48 -9.30 -20.16 -8.37
C VAL A 48 -10.30 -21.19 -7.84
N PRO A 49 -9.87 -22.39 -7.43
CA PRO A 49 -10.78 -23.47 -7.02
C PRO A 49 -11.72 -23.10 -5.87
N ALA A 50 -11.21 -22.38 -4.86
CA ALA A 50 -12.03 -21.92 -3.74
C ALA A 50 -13.14 -20.96 -4.19
N TYR A 51 -12.85 -20.08 -5.16
CA TYR A 51 -13.84 -19.11 -5.65
C TYR A 51 -14.93 -19.80 -6.49
N GLN A 52 -14.55 -20.79 -7.31
CA GLN A 52 -15.50 -21.64 -8.04
C GLN A 52 -16.48 -22.33 -7.09
N GLN A 53 -15.96 -22.97 -6.05
CA GLN A 53 -16.79 -23.64 -5.06
C GLN A 53 -17.68 -22.63 -4.32
N PHE A 54 -17.13 -21.49 -3.90
CA PHE A 54 -17.89 -20.43 -3.23
C PHE A 54 -19.05 -19.92 -4.09
N LEU A 55 -18.82 -19.61 -5.37
CA LEU A 55 -19.87 -19.14 -6.27
C LEU A 55 -20.95 -20.21 -6.48
N SER A 56 -20.56 -21.48 -6.67
CA SER A 56 -21.51 -22.59 -6.80
C SER A 56 -22.39 -22.75 -5.56
N GLU A 57 -21.82 -22.63 -4.36
CA GLU A 57 -22.57 -22.70 -3.10
C GLU A 57 -23.54 -21.53 -2.92
N GLN A 58 -23.22 -20.36 -3.49
CA GLN A 58 -24.09 -19.19 -3.51
C GLN A 58 -25.10 -19.21 -4.67
N GLY A 59 -25.10 -20.26 -5.51
CA GLY A 59 -25.98 -20.35 -6.67
C GLY A 59 -25.66 -19.33 -7.77
N VAL A 60 -24.43 -18.82 -7.81
CA VAL A 60 -23.97 -17.84 -8.80
C VAL A 60 -23.31 -18.57 -9.97
N ASP A 61 -23.84 -18.34 -11.17
CA ASP A 61 -23.20 -18.75 -12.43
C ASP A 61 -22.37 -17.59 -12.99
N PRO A 62 -21.02 -17.72 -13.06
CA PRO A 62 -20.15 -16.67 -13.58
C PRO A 62 -20.51 -16.21 -15.00
N GLY A 63 -21.08 -17.07 -15.85
CA GLY A 63 -21.45 -16.72 -17.23
C GLY A 63 -22.62 -15.73 -17.35
N ASN A 64 -23.36 -15.54 -16.26
CA ASN A 64 -24.49 -14.60 -16.18
C ASN A 64 -24.09 -13.24 -15.62
N ILE A 65 -22.85 -13.07 -15.14
CA ILE A 65 -22.35 -11.79 -14.66
C ILE A 65 -21.73 -11.07 -15.85
N ARG A 66 -22.43 -10.09 -16.43
CA ARG A 66 -22.01 -9.46 -17.70
C ARG A 66 -21.90 -7.95 -17.62
N GLY A 67 -22.45 -7.35 -16.59
CA GLY A 67 -22.40 -5.90 -16.39
C GLY A 67 -22.25 -5.52 -14.93
N GLY A 68 -22.21 -4.20 -14.74
CA GLY A 68 -22.03 -3.60 -13.43
C GLY A 68 -23.07 -4.00 -12.39
N ASP A 69 -24.34 -4.03 -12.79
CA ASP A 69 -25.44 -4.39 -11.89
C ASP A 69 -25.40 -5.87 -11.50
N ASP A 70 -24.88 -6.75 -12.36
CA ASP A 70 -24.67 -8.15 -12.02
C ASP A 70 -23.51 -8.29 -11.03
N PHE A 71 -22.42 -7.56 -11.30
CA PHE A 71 -21.22 -7.55 -10.48
C PHE A 71 -21.52 -7.07 -9.06
N ALA A 72 -22.25 -5.97 -8.92
CA ALA A 72 -22.64 -5.39 -7.62
C ALA A 72 -23.53 -6.32 -6.77
N ARG A 73 -24.14 -7.35 -7.39
CA ARG A 73 -24.96 -8.37 -6.70
C ARG A 73 -24.15 -9.59 -6.26
N LEU A 74 -22.86 -9.65 -6.58
CA LEU A 74 -22.01 -10.75 -6.17
C LEU A 74 -21.93 -10.84 -4.63
N PRO A 75 -21.91 -12.06 -4.07
CA PRO A 75 -21.77 -12.25 -2.64
C PRO A 75 -20.39 -11.79 -2.17
N ALA A 76 -20.36 -10.87 -1.20
CA ALA A 76 -19.12 -10.37 -0.62
C ALA A 76 -18.32 -11.50 0.06
N VAL A 77 -17.01 -11.52 -0.17
CA VAL A 77 -16.09 -12.43 0.51
C VAL A 77 -15.60 -11.82 1.83
N SER A 78 -15.39 -12.68 2.81
CA SER A 78 -14.90 -12.32 4.14
C SER A 78 -13.98 -13.42 4.66
N LYS A 79 -13.23 -13.12 5.72
CA LYS A 79 -12.43 -14.12 6.40
C LYS A 79 -13.25 -15.34 6.85
N LYS A 80 -14.50 -15.13 7.28
CA LYS A 80 -15.38 -16.18 7.82
C LYS A 80 -16.05 -17.04 6.73
N ASN A 81 -16.59 -16.42 5.69
CA ASN A 81 -17.38 -17.13 4.66
C ASN A 81 -16.53 -17.62 3.47
N TYR A 82 -15.26 -17.23 3.41
CA TYR A 82 -14.36 -17.58 2.31
C TYR A 82 -12.99 -18.01 2.83
N GLN A 83 -12.15 -17.09 3.29
CA GLN A 83 -10.74 -17.37 3.54
C GLN A 83 -10.49 -18.55 4.49
N SER A 84 -11.17 -18.60 5.64
CA SER A 84 -10.91 -19.63 6.65
C SER A 84 -11.51 -20.99 6.32
N ARG A 85 -12.29 -21.11 5.23
CA ARG A 85 -12.98 -22.34 4.85
C ARG A 85 -12.15 -23.22 3.92
N PHE A 86 -11.20 -22.65 3.19
CA PHE A 86 -10.45 -23.34 2.16
C PHE A 86 -8.98 -23.50 2.56
N ALA A 87 -8.36 -24.57 2.05
CA ALA A 87 -6.91 -24.73 2.16
C ALA A 87 -6.20 -23.63 1.36
N LEU A 88 -5.01 -23.23 1.81
CA LEU A 88 -4.28 -22.10 1.22
C LEU A 88 -4.05 -22.27 -0.30
N ALA A 89 -3.72 -23.48 -0.74
CA ALA A 89 -3.52 -23.79 -2.15
C ALA A 89 -4.79 -23.55 -2.99
N GLN A 90 -5.98 -23.85 -2.46
CA GLN A 90 -7.26 -23.65 -3.16
C GLN A 90 -7.62 -22.17 -3.34
N LEU A 91 -7.05 -21.28 -2.51
CA LEU A 91 -7.18 -19.83 -2.64
C LEU A 91 -6.24 -19.25 -3.71
N CYS A 92 -5.31 -20.05 -4.24
CA CYS A 92 -4.37 -19.65 -5.28
C CYS A 92 -4.89 -20.05 -6.66
N ARG A 93 -4.40 -19.37 -7.71
CA ARG A 93 -4.69 -19.74 -9.10
C ARG A 93 -4.23 -21.17 -9.37
N ASP A 94 -5.07 -21.91 -10.09
CA ASP A 94 -4.92 -23.32 -10.45
C ASP A 94 -4.77 -24.28 -9.25
N GLY A 95 -5.06 -23.82 -8.04
CA GLY A 95 -4.85 -24.60 -6.82
C GLY A 95 -3.38 -24.79 -6.44
N LYS A 96 -2.46 -23.96 -6.97
CA LYS A 96 -1.00 -24.16 -6.85
C LYS A 96 -0.37 -23.07 -5.98
N LEU A 97 0.09 -23.47 -4.79
CA LEU A 97 0.76 -22.54 -3.87
C LEU A 97 2.18 -22.20 -4.34
N GLU A 98 2.86 -23.16 -4.98
CA GLU A 98 4.20 -23.00 -5.54
C GLU A 98 4.25 -22.07 -6.77
N GLY A 99 3.10 -21.64 -7.27
CA GLY A 99 3.00 -20.54 -8.24
C GLY A 99 3.23 -19.17 -7.62
N CYS A 100 3.17 -19.06 -6.28
CA CYS A 100 3.50 -17.85 -5.52
C CYS A 100 4.96 -17.89 -5.07
N ASP A 101 5.64 -16.74 -5.12
CA ASP A 101 7.07 -16.61 -4.77
C ASP A 101 7.30 -16.06 -3.35
N PHE A 102 6.23 -15.57 -2.69
CA PHE A 102 6.30 -15.05 -1.34
C PHE A 102 5.02 -15.32 -0.55
N ILE A 103 5.13 -15.48 0.77
CA ILE A 103 3.99 -15.58 1.69
C ILE A 103 4.15 -14.57 2.83
N ALA A 104 3.17 -13.69 2.98
CA ALA A 104 3.06 -12.78 4.12
C ALA A 104 2.02 -13.26 5.15
N VAL A 105 2.08 -12.69 6.35
CA VAL A 105 1.19 -12.98 7.47
C VAL A 105 0.51 -11.69 7.94
N SER A 106 -0.80 -11.75 8.18
CA SER A 106 -1.54 -10.64 8.80
C SER A 106 -1.35 -10.58 10.31
N SER A 107 -1.40 -9.37 10.90
CA SER A 107 -1.17 -9.10 12.34
C SER A 107 -2.03 -9.90 13.33
N GLY A 108 -3.10 -10.56 12.88
CA GLY A 108 -3.96 -11.38 13.74
C GLY A 108 -4.87 -10.56 14.67
N SER A 109 -5.11 -9.28 14.39
CA SER A 109 -5.96 -8.41 15.22
C SER A 109 -7.38 -8.96 15.45
N THR A 110 -7.88 -9.84 14.57
CA THR A 110 -9.19 -10.48 14.66
C THR A 110 -9.13 -11.98 14.96
N GLY A 111 -8.01 -12.49 15.49
CA GLY A 111 -7.82 -13.91 15.84
C GLY A 111 -6.59 -14.54 15.18
N LYS A 112 -6.70 -15.79 14.71
CA LYS A 112 -5.56 -16.50 14.10
C LYS A 112 -4.99 -15.71 12.91
N PRO A 113 -3.68 -15.38 12.90
CA PRO A 113 -3.01 -14.79 11.73
C PRO A 113 -3.26 -15.62 10.47
N SER A 114 -3.49 -14.95 9.35
CA SER A 114 -3.71 -15.63 8.07
C SER A 114 -2.49 -15.50 7.16
N PHE A 115 -2.28 -16.50 6.30
CA PHE A 115 -1.26 -16.49 5.26
C PHE A 115 -1.78 -15.86 3.98
N TRP A 116 -0.93 -15.08 3.32
CA TRP A 116 -1.22 -14.33 2.09
C TRP A 116 -0.11 -14.59 1.06
N PRO A 117 -0.30 -15.62 0.21
CA PRO A 117 0.59 -15.90 -0.91
C PRO A 117 0.49 -14.79 -1.94
N ARG A 118 1.60 -14.48 -2.59
CA ARG A 118 1.67 -13.47 -3.66
C ARG A 118 2.80 -13.79 -4.62
N THR A 119 2.72 -13.18 -5.78
CA THR A 119 3.75 -13.17 -6.81
C THR A 119 4.41 -11.80 -6.87
N ILE A 120 5.56 -11.74 -7.53
CA ILE A 120 6.19 -10.47 -7.90
C ILE A 120 5.27 -9.57 -8.72
N ALA A 121 4.42 -10.14 -9.59
CA ALA A 121 3.47 -9.36 -10.39
C ALA A 121 2.44 -8.63 -9.49
N ASP A 122 1.96 -9.31 -8.43
CA ASP A 122 1.05 -8.70 -7.46
C ASP A 122 1.74 -7.54 -6.71
N GLU A 123 3.02 -7.69 -6.34
CA GLU A 123 3.78 -6.61 -5.68
C GLU A 123 4.09 -5.43 -6.61
N LEU A 124 4.41 -5.67 -7.88
CA LEU A 124 4.73 -4.60 -8.85
C LEU A 124 3.53 -3.70 -9.13
N GLN A 125 2.32 -4.28 -9.22
CA GLN A 125 1.08 -3.49 -9.35
C GLN A 125 0.91 -2.54 -8.15
N ILE A 126 1.18 -3.01 -6.94
CA ILE A 126 1.03 -2.21 -5.73
C ILE A 126 2.18 -1.19 -5.57
N THR A 127 3.36 -1.51 -6.08
CA THR A 127 4.53 -0.62 -6.05
C THR A 127 4.22 0.73 -6.72
N ARG A 128 3.26 0.80 -7.65
CA ARG A 128 2.79 2.07 -8.25
C ARG A 128 2.28 3.09 -7.22
N ARG A 129 1.72 2.64 -6.08
CA ARG A 129 1.30 3.54 -4.99
C ARG A 129 2.50 4.09 -4.22
N PHE A 130 3.53 3.27 -4.02
CA PHE A 130 4.81 3.76 -3.49
C PHE A 130 5.48 4.71 -4.50
N GLU A 131 5.48 4.38 -5.78
CA GLU A 131 5.99 5.24 -6.86
C GLU A 131 5.34 6.63 -6.80
N GLN A 132 4.02 6.69 -6.66
CA GLN A 132 3.29 7.95 -6.52
C GLN A 132 3.73 8.78 -5.32
N VAL A 133 3.90 8.15 -4.15
CA VAL A 133 4.37 8.85 -2.95
C VAL A 133 5.80 9.38 -3.17
N PHE A 134 6.70 8.51 -3.64
CA PHE A 134 8.12 8.86 -3.81
C PHE A 134 8.33 9.90 -4.92
N HIS A 135 7.59 9.83 -6.01
CA HIS A 135 7.65 10.78 -7.13
C HIS A 135 6.95 12.10 -6.76
N ASP A 136 5.63 12.08 -6.57
CA ASP A 136 4.82 13.30 -6.48
C ASP A 136 5.07 14.08 -5.18
N SER A 137 5.33 13.35 -4.07
CA SER A 137 5.53 14.01 -2.76
C SER A 137 6.99 14.31 -2.48
N PHE A 138 7.91 13.40 -2.84
CA PHE A 138 9.30 13.47 -2.40
C PHE A 138 10.30 13.80 -3.51
N ARG A 139 9.88 13.83 -4.78
CA ARG A 139 10.77 14.03 -5.94
C ARG A 139 11.97 13.09 -5.91
N ALA A 140 11.73 11.83 -5.52
CA ALA A 140 12.77 10.84 -5.32
C ALA A 140 13.33 10.28 -6.62
N ASP A 141 12.74 10.63 -7.77
CA ASP A 141 13.28 10.42 -9.12
C ASP A 141 14.46 11.36 -9.41
N GLU A 142 14.52 12.52 -8.76
CA GLU A 142 15.56 13.55 -8.96
C GLU A 142 16.57 13.62 -7.81
N ARG A 143 16.29 12.97 -6.68
CA ARG A 143 17.04 13.12 -5.43
C ARG A 143 17.56 11.80 -4.90
N ARG A 144 18.85 11.74 -4.59
CA ARG A 144 19.44 10.58 -3.92
C ARG A 144 18.75 10.36 -2.58
N THR A 145 18.07 9.23 -2.45
CA THR A 145 17.15 8.95 -1.34
C THR A 145 17.58 7.69 -0.59
N LEU A 146 17.76 7.79 0.72
CA LEU A 146 17.91 6.62 1.59
C LEU A 146 16.55 6.20 2.14
N ALA A 147 16.05 5.04 1.73
CA ALA A 147 14.83 4.44 2.27
C ALA A 147 15.17 3.51 3.45
N VAL A 148 14.80 3.93 4.66
CA VAL A 148 15.04 3.20 5.91
C VAL A 148 13.75 2.51 6.35
N VAL A 149 13.69 1.19 6.17
CA VAL A 149 12.51 0.38 6.51
C VAL A 149 12.52 0.07 8.01
N CYS A 150 11.70 0.83 8.73
CA CYS A 150 11.51 0.77 10.18
C CYS A 150 10.38 -0.19 10.61
N PHE A 151 9.63 -0.76 9.65
CA PHE A 151 8.67 -1.82 9.92
C PHE A 151 9.38 -3.11 10.36
N THR A 152 8.77 -3.86 11.29
CA THR A 152 9.26 -5.19 11.66
C THR A 152 9.42 -6.08 10.43
N LEU A 153 10.61 -6.68 10.29
CA LEU A 153 10.92 -7.62 9.20
C LEU A 153 10.44 -9.03 9.54
N GLY A 154 10.48 -9.93 8.55
CA GLY A 154 10.05 -11.31 8.68
C GLY A 154 8.71 -11.55 7.98
N THR A 155 7.84 -12.35 8.61
CA THR A 155 6.61 -12.84 8.00
C THR A 155 5.51 -11.77 7.89
N TRP A 156 5.55 -10.72 8.72
CA TRP A 156 4.54 -9.67 8.68
C TRP A 156 4.61 -8.88 7.37
N VAL A 157 3.43 -8.56 6.82
CA VAL A 157 3.33 -7.89 5.51
C VAL A 157 4.17 -6.61 5.42
N GLY A 158 4.16 -5.76 6.46
CA GLY A 158 4.71 -4.40 6.39
C GLY A 158 6.18 -4.32 5.98
N GLY A 159 7.08 -5.02 6.68
CA GLY A 159 8.54 -4.88 6.50
C GLY A 159 9.03 -5.34 5.13
N MET A 160 8.85 -6.64 4.83
CA MET A 160 9.37 -7.21 3.59
C MET A 160 8.65 -6.64 2.35
N PHE A 161 7.35 -6.38 2.42
CA PHE A 161 6.62 -5.78 1.28
C PHE A 161 7.11 -4.36 0.97
N THR A 162 7.30 -3.54 2.00
CA THR A 162 7.82 -2.17 1.84
C THR A 162 9.25 -2.20 1.28
N ALA A 163 10.10 -3.09 1.80
CA ALA A 163 11.46 -3.27 1.30
C ALA A 163 11.46 -3.68 -0.19
N SER A 164 10.61 -4.64 -0.59
CA SER A 164 10.44 -5.04 -1.99
C SER A 164 10.01 -3.86 -2.87
N CYS A 165 8.95 -3.13 -2.49
CA CYS A 165 8.46 -1.99 -3.27
C CYS A 165 9.56 -0.93 -3.48
N CYS A 166 10.31 -0.56 -2.43
CA CYS A 166 11.41 0.39 -2.57
C CYS A 166 12.55 -0.13 -3.46
N ARG A 167 12.86 -1.44 -3.40
CA ARG A 167 13.86 -2.06 -4.28
C ARG A 167 13.40 -2.08 -5.74
N TYR A 168 12.12 -2.29 -5.99
CA TYR A 168 11.57 -2.24 -7.34
C TYR A 168 11.63 -0.83 -7.92
N LEU A 169 11.32 0.20 -7.13
CA LEU A 169 11.54 1.59 -7.56
C LEU A 169 13.01 1.86 -7.92
N ALA A 170 13.95 1.35 -7.13
CA ALA A 170 15.38 1.44 -7.46
C ALA A 170 15.69 0.74 -8.80
N SER A 171 15.16 -0.47 -9.03
CA SER A 171 15.29 -1.18 -10.32
C SER A 171 14.67 -0.41 -11.50
N LYS A 172 13.66 0.41 -11.24
CA LYS A 172 13.03 1.28 -12.24
C LYS A 172 13.88 2.51 -12.62
N GLY A 173 14.92 2.80 -11.85
CA GLY A 173 15.85 3.90 -12.11
C GLY A 173 15.73 5.07 -11.15
N TYR A 174 14.87 4.98 -10.13
CA TYR A 174 14.87 5.98 -9.05
C TYR A 174 16.20 5.87 -8.27
N PRO A 175 16.87 6.99 -7.94
CA PRO A 175 18.09 7.01 -7.11
C PRO A 175 17.81 6.70 -5.63
N ILE A 176 17.19 5.55 -5.36
CA ILE A 176 16.80 5.05 -4.04
C ILE A 176 17.77 3.95 -3.61
N THR A 177 18.33 4.07 -2.41
CA THR A 177 19.04 2.99 -1.72
C THR A 177 18.22 2.54 -0.52
N VAL A 178 18.01 1.22 -0.37
CA VAL A 178 17.14 0.65 0.67
C VAL A 178 17.98 -0.01 1.76
N ILE A 179 17.64 0.25 3.01
CA ILE A 179 18.19 -0.44 4.17
C ILE A 179 17.08 -0.82 5.14
N THR A 180 17.20 -1.98 5.79
CA THR A 180 16.14 -2.59 6.57
C THR A 180 16.59 -2.85 8.02
N PRO A 181 16.73 -1.80 8.86
CA PRO A 181 17.05 -1.99 10.27
C PRO A 181 15.89 -2.64 11.06
N GLY A 182 14.69 -2.67 10.49
CA GLY A 182 13.49 -3.16 11.15
C GLY A 182 13.10 -2.25 12.31
N ASN A 183 12.53 -2.83 13.37
CA ASN A 183 12.12 -2.08 14.56
C ASN A 183 13.25 -1.92 15.62
N ASN A 184 14.51 -2.18 15.25
CA ASN A 184 15.65 -1.99 16.14
C ASN A 184 16.07 -0.51 16.13
N LYS A 185 15.70 0.23 17.19
CA LYS A 185 15.97 1.67 17.31
C LYS A 185 17.47 2.01 17.26
N GLU A 186 18.33 1.23 17.92
CA GLU A 186 19.78 1.50 17.92
C GLU A 186 20.38 1.36 16.52
N GLU A 187 19.91 0.34 15.78
CA GLU A 187 20.31 0.15 14.38
C GLU A 187 19.78 1.28 13.48
N ILE A 188 18.53 1.74 13.68
CA ILE A 188 18.00 2.90 12.95
C ILE A 188 18.87 4.14 13.19
N TYR A 189 19.25 4.43 14.44
CA TYR A 189 20.09 5.59 14.75
C TYR A 189 21.47 5.49 14.11
N ARG A 190 22.10 4.33 14.19
CA ARG A 190 23.40 4.07 13.55
C ARG A 190 23.32 4.27 12.04
N VAL A 191 22.31 3.69 11.39
CA VAL A 191 22.07 3.82 9.95
C VAL A 191 21.87 5.27 9.55
N VAL A 192 21.01 5.99 10.27
CA VAL A 192 20.71 7.39 9.94
C VAL A 192 21.94 8.27 10.12
N ALA A 193 22.71 8.09 11.19
CA ALA A 193 23.92 8.86 11.45
C ALA A 193 25.04 8.56 10.43
N ASP A 194 25.28 7.27 10.13
CA ASP A 194 26.41 6.85 9.30
C ASP A 194 26.14 7.03 7.80
N LEU A 195 24.90 6.76 7.35
CA LEU A 195 24.55 6.75 5.93
C LEU A 195 23.75 7.98 5.51
N GLY A 196 22.90 8.52 6.38
CA GLY A 196 21.99 9.63 6.06
C GLY A 196 22.67 10.82 5.36
N PRO A 197 23.83 11.32 5.86
CA PRO A 197 24.54 12.46 5.24
C PRO A 197 25.03 12.25 3.80
N ALA A 198 25.09 11.00 3.31
CA ALA A 198 25.48 10.71 1.93
C ALA A 198 24.35 10.94 0.91
N PHE A 199 23.12 11.15 1.39
CA PHE A 199 21.90 11.30 0.60
C PHE A 199 21.34 12.71 0.74
N GLU A 200 20.51 13.11 -0.22
CA GLU A 200 19.83 14.40 -0.19
C GLU A 200 18.56 14.36 0.66
N GLN A 201 18.02 13.16 0.90
CA GLN A 201 16.89 12.94 1.80
C GLN A 201 16.86 11.52 2.36
N VAL A 202 16.32 11.40 3.58
CA VAL A 202 16.06 10.11 4.25
C VAL A 202 14.56 9.89 4.36
N VAL A 203 14.06 8.75 3.87
CA VAL A 203 12.66 8.34 4.02
C VAL A 203 12.58 7.27 5.11
N LEU A 204 11.88 7.56 6.20
CA LEU A 204 11.58 6.58 7.25
C LEU A 204 10.23 5.91 6.96
N LEU A 205 10.22 4.57 6.84
CA LEU A 205 9.02 3.79 6.52
C LEU A 205 8.59 2.94 7.72
N GLY A 206 7.47 3.26 8.36
CA GLY A 206 7.08 2.58 9.60
C GLY A 206 5.70 2.97 10.14
N TYR A 207 5.32 2.43 11.30
CA TYR A 207 4.09 2.82 11.99
C TYR A 207 4.23 4.24 12.57
N PRO A 208 3.19 5.10 12.48
CA PRO A 208 3.27 6.48 12.96
C PRO A 208 3.86 6.62 14.37
N PRO A 209 3.30 6.02 15.45
CA PRO A 209 3.85 6.22 16.80
C PRO A 209 5.28 5.71 16.94
N PHE A 210 5.63 4.61 16.26
CA PHE A 210 7.00 4.09 16.28
C PHE A 210 8.00 5.06 15.62
N LEU A 211 7.63 5.68 14.49
CA LEU A 211 8.48 6.67 13.84
C LEU A 211 8.66 7.92 14.69
N LYS A 212 7.60 8.38 15.38
CA LYS A 212 7.72 9.48 16.36
C LYS A 212 8.68 9.11 17.49
N ASP A 213 8.57 7.90 18.03
CA ASP A 213 9.46 7.38 19.06
C ASP A 213 10.93 7.35 18.62
N VAL A 214 11.20 6.99 17.36
CA VAL A 214 12.52 7.04 16.73
C VAL A 214 13.02 8.49 16.66
N VAL A 215 12.20 9.41 16.14
CA VAL A 215 12.58 10.82 16.04
C VAL A 215 12.93 11.40 17.42
N ASP A 216 12.06 11.20 18.42
CA ASP A 216 12.26 11.69 19.78
C ASP A 216 13.49 11.07 20.44
N GLY A 217 13.67 9.77 20.29
CA GLY A 217 14.82 9.06 20.83
C GLY A 217 16.14 9.45 20.15
N GLY A 218 16.10 9.83 18.87
CA GLY A 218 17.23 10.40 18.14
C GLY A 218 17.58 11.80 18.62
N ILE A 219 16.59 12.67 18.85
CA ILE A 219 16.81 14.01 19.43
C ILE A 219 17.48 13.89 20.79
N ALA A 220 17.00 13.00 21.65
CA ALA A 220 17.60 12.74 22.97
C ALA A 220 19.05 12.21 22.89
N ARG A 221 19.45 11.63 21.76
CA ARG A 221 20.82 11.15 21.47
C ARG A 221 21.67 12.19 20.74
N GLY A 222 21.13 13.37 20.43
CA GLY A 222 21.83 14.44 19.70
C GLY A 222 21.87 14.27 18.18
N ILE A 223 20.99 13.44 17.60
CA ILE A 223 20.80 13.40 16.14
C ILE A 223 20.11 14.69 15.69
N ASP A 224 20.78 15.45 14.84
CA ASP A 224 20.16 16.56 14.13
C ASP A 224 19.43 16.03 12.88
N TRP A 225 18.09 16.00 12.94
CA TRP A 225 17.25 15.48 11.87
C TRP A 225 17.07 16.45 10.71
N ALA A 226 17.21 17.76 10.95
CA ALA A 226 16.86 18.78 9.95
C ALA A 226 17.72 18.71 8.67
N PRO A 227 19.05 18.49 8.74
CA PRO A 227 19.90 18.34 7.55
C PRO A 227 19.58 17.10 6.71
N LEU A 228 18.90 16.11 7.29
CA LEU A 228 18.57 14.85 6.60
C LEU A 228 17.30 14.94 5.73
N HIS A 229 16.61 16.09 5.77
CA HIS A 229 15.39 16.34 5.00
C HIS A 229 14.37 15.19 5.09
N VAL A 230 14.11 14.74 6.32
CA VAL A 230 13.36 13.52 6.60
C VAL A 230 11.98 13.51 5.93
N LYS A 231 11.64 12.38 5.33
CA LYS A 231 10.33 12.05 4.79
C LYS A 231 9.73 10.86 5.54
N PHE A 232 8.41 10.78 5.60
CA PHE A 232 7.72 9.69 6.28
C PHE A 232 6.78 8.95 5.33
N VAL A 233 6.91 7.64 5.26
CA VAL A 233 5.87 6.76 4.69
C VAL A 233 5.30 5.92 5.82
N MET A 234 4.01 6.08 6.07
CA MET A 234 3.37 5.48 7.23
C MET A 234 2.28 4.51 6.83
N ALA A 235 2.06 3.46 7.62
CA ALA A 235 0.96 2.54 7.43
C ALA A 235 0.56 1.89 8.76
N GLY A 236 -0.60 1.24 8.76
CA GLY A 236 -1.05 0.36 9.85
C GLY A 236 -1.81 1.03 10.98
N GLU A 237 -1.71 2.35 11.15
CA GLU A 237 -2.43 3.09 12.20
C GLU A 237 -2.87 4.48 11.73
N VAL A 238 -3.91 5.01 12.37
CA VAL A 238 -4.43 6.36 12.13
C VAL A 238 -3.67 7.39 12.95
N PHE A 239 -3.54 8.61 12.42
CA PHE A 239 -2.96 9.75 13.13
C PHE A 239 -3.67 11.06 12.74
N SER A 240 -3.54 12.08 13.60
CA SER A 240 -4.15 13.39 13.39
C SER A 240 -3.23 14.36 12.64
N GLU A 241 -3.78 15.47 12.13
CA GLU A 241 -2.96 16.49 11.44
C GLU A 241 -2.08 17.29 12.41
N GLU A 242 -2.46 17.37 13.70
CA GLU A 242 -1.62 17.89 14.77
C GLU A 242 -0.41 16.98 14.99
N TRP A 243 -0.62 15.66 15.02
CA TRP A 243 0.46 14.69 15.11
C TRP A 243 1.43 14.82 13.93
N ARG A 244 0.91 14.97 12.70
CA ARG A 244 1.75 15.19 11.50
C ARG A 244 2.60 16.45 11.64
N SER A 245 1.99 17.54 12.11
CA SER A 245 2.67 18.82 12.30
C SER A 245 3.78 18.71 13.34
N LEU A 246 3.49 18.05 14.47
CA LEU A 246 4.47 17.83 15.56
C LEU A 246 5.69 17.04 15.08
N VAL A 247 5.49 15.92 14.37
CA VAL A 247 6.62 15.10 13.89
C VAL A 247 7.38 15.81 12.76
N GLY A 248 6.68 16.57 11.92
CA GLY A 248 7.30 17.44 10.92
C GLY A 248 8.21 18.49 11.55
N GLU A 249 7.74 19.23 12.56
CA GLU A 249 8.51 20.25 13.26
C GLU A 249 9.79 19.68 13.88
N ARG A 250 9.70 18.51 14.52
CA ARG A 250 10.84 17.80 15.12
C ARG A 250 11.92 17.37 14.15
N THR A 251 11.57 17.25 12.87
CA THR A 251 12.50 16.92 11.78
C THR A 251 12.86 18.12 10.92
N GLY A 252 12.47 19.34 11.33
CA GLY A 252 12.74 20.57 10.58
C GLY A 252 11.90 20.71 9.29
N SER A 253 10.85 19.92 9.12
CA SER A 253 9.96 20.04 7.96
C SER A 253 9.11 21.31 8.04
N THR A 254 9.11 22.06 6.95
CA THR A 254 8.27 23.26 6.77
C THR A 254 7.11 23.04 5.80
N ASN A 255 7.03 21.86 5.17
CA ASN A 255 6.03 21.59 4.14
C ASN A 255 5.37 20.19 4.32
N PRO A 256 4.40 20.08 5.24
CA PRO A 256 3.84 18.78 5.66
C PRO A 256 3.16 17.99 4.53
N MET A 257 2.73 18.66 3.45
CA MET A 257 2.12 18.04 2.27
C MET A 257 3.11 17.22 1.43
N TYR A 258 4.42 17.50 1.56
CA TYR A 258 5.50 16.90 0.74
C TYR A 258 6.59 16.24 1.60
N THR A 259 6.32 16.02 2.89
CA THR A 259 7.24 15.34 3.80
C THR A 259 6.64 14.11 4.47
N SER A 260 5.39 13.79 4.19
CA SER A 260 4.76 12.59 4.72
C SER A 260 3.67 12.08 3.81
N ALA A 261 3.44 10.78 3.81
CA ALA A 261 2.25 10.17 3.23
C ALA A 261 1.86 8.93 4.03
N SER A 262 0.56 8.77 4.30
CA SER A 262 -0.01 7.54 4.81
C SER A 262 -0.42 6.61 3.67
N ILE A 263 -0.15 5.32 3.84
CA ILE A 263 -0.59 4.23 2.99
C ILE A 263 -1.74 3.52 3.72
N TYR A 264 -2.92 3.55 3.10
CA TYR A 264 -4.09 2.82 3.56
C TYR A 264 -4.12 1.46 2.88
N GLY A 265 -4.26 0.40 3.67
CA GLY A 265 -4.18 -0.95 3.16
C GLY A 265 -4.43 -2.01 4.23
N THR A 266 -4.49 -3.25 3.77
CA THR A 266 -4.73 -4.43 4.60
C THR A 266 -3.82 -5.56 4.14
N ALA A 267 -3.57 -6.54 5.01
CA ALA A 267 -2.62 -7.62 4.69
C ALA A 267 -3.07 -8.50 3.52
N ASP A 268 -4.38 -8.58 3.28
CA ASP A 268 -5.02 -9.32 2.19
C ASP A 268 -5.05 -8.55 0.87
N ALA A 269 -5.21 -7.23 0.92
CA ALA A 269 -5.34 -6.40 -0.27
C ALA A 269 -4.09 -5.59 -0.63
N GLY A 270 -3.03 -5.65 0.19
CA GLY A 270 -1.88 -4.77 0.03
C GLY A 270 -2.27 -3.30 0.24
N VAL A 271 -1.83 -2.42 -0.67
CA VAL A 271 -2.21 -0.99 -0.63
C VAL A 271 -3.51 -0.78 -1.37
N LEU A 272 -4.45 -0.16 -0.66
CA LEU A 272 -5.75 0.22 -1.16
C LEU A 272 -5.78 1.67 -1.67
N ALA A 273 -5.13 2.57 -0.94
CA ALA A 273 -5.06 3.99 -1.24
C ALA A 273 -3.82 4.60 -0.58
N ASN A 274 -3.40 5.79 -1.00
CA ASN A 274 -2.36 6.56 -0.33
C ASN A 274 -2.72 8.04 -0.23
N GLU A 275 -2.17 8.71 0.76
CA GLU A 275 -2.18 10.16 0.80
C GLU A 275 -1.35 10.76 -0.34
N THR A 276 -1.77 11.94 -0.77
CA THR A 276 -1.09 12.78 -1.76
C THR A 276 -1.00 14.21 -1.22
N PRO A 277 -0.20 15.10 -1.83
CA PRO A 277 -0.16 16.50 -1.42
C PRO A 277 -1.57 17.14 -1.42
N LEU A 278 -2.43 16.78 -2.38
CA LEU A 278 -3.80 17.24 -2.45
C LEU A 278 -4.65 16.70 -1.28
N SER A 279 -4.61 15.38 -1.02
CA SER A 279 -5.42 14.79 0.05
C SER A 279 -5.00 15.30 1.42
N ILE A 280 -3.70 15.52 1.64
CA ILE A 280 -3.16 16.12 2.87
C ILE A 280 -3.59 17.58 2.97
N CYS A 281 -3.53 18.36 1.90
CA CYS A 281 -3.98 19.75 1.88
C CYS A 281 -5.44 19.87 2.33
N ILE A 282 -6.34 19.07 1.73
CA ILE A 282 -7.76 19.05 2.06
C ILE A 282 -7.97 18.63 3.52
N ARG A 283 -7.32 17.53 3.97
CA ARG A 283 -7.48 17.02 5.33
C ARG A 283 -7.01 18.02 6.38
N ARG A 284 -5.91 18.74 6.12
CA ARG A 284 -5.42 19.82 6.99
C ARG A 284 -6.36 21.01 7.05
N TRP A 285 -6.91 21.42 5.91
CA TRP A 285 -7.90 22.50 5.89
C TRP A 285 -9.16 22.13 6.68
N LEU A 286 -9.65 20.90 6.55
CA LEU A 286 -10.77 20.38 7.33
C LEU A 286 -10.45 20.31 8.83
N ALA A 287 -9.21 19.96 9.20
CA ALA A 287 -8.77 19.94 10.60
C ALA A 287 -8.81 21.34 11.23
N ALA A 288 -8.42 22.35 10.47
CA ALA A 288 -8.47 23.75 10.87
C ALA A 288 -9.89 24.37 10.79
N THR A 289 -10.85 23.67 10.17
CA THR A 289 -12.21 24.19 9.90
C THR A 289 -13.29 23.22 10.40
N PRO A 290 -13.52 23.11 11.72
CA PRO A 290 -14.43 22.12 12.30
C PRO A 290 -15.88 22.16 11.79
N ASP A 291 -16.38 23.35 11.41
CA ASP A 291 -17.71 23.49 10.81
C ASP A 291 -17.79 22.83 9.43
N ALA A 292 -16.76 23.01 8.60
CA ALA A 292 -16.70 22.36 7.29
C ALA A 292 -16.54 20.83 7.44
N ALA A 293 -15.74 20.37 8.40
CA ALA A 293 -15.61 18.94 8.71
C ALA A 293 -16.95 18.33 9.13
N ARG A 294 -17.70 18.99 10.02
CA ARG A 294 -19.05 18.55 10.42
C ARG A 294 -20.03 18.55 9.25
N ALA A 295 -20.00 19.58 8.41
CA ALA A 295 -20.87 19.65 7.23
C ALA A 295 -20.58 18.51 6.24
N LEU A 296 -19.31 18.13 6.08
CA LEU A 296 -18.90 17.09 5.12
C LEU A 296 -19.05 15.67 5.65
N PHE A 297 -18.63 15.41 6.89
CA PHE A 297 -18.55 14.06 7.46
C PHE A 297 -19.60 13.76 8.52
N GLY A 298 -20.37 14.77 8.96
CA GLY A 298 -21.33 14.64 10.06
C GLY A 298 -20.69 14.64 11.46
N GLU A 299 -19.36 14.65 11.56
CA GLU A 299 -18.62 14.71 12.83
C GLU A 299 -17.35 15.57 12.70
N SER A 300 -16.77 15.99 13.83
CA SER A 300 -15.51 16.76 13.85
C SER A 300 -14.27 15.88 13.76
N ARG A 301 -14.39 14.58 14.03
CA ARG A 301 -13.28 13.64 13.90
C ARG A 301 -13.03 13.37 12.42
N LEU A 302 -11.82 13.65 11.95
CA LEU A 302 -11.49 13.44 10.56
C LEU A 302 -11.21 11.97 10.23
N PRO A 303 -11.80 11.42 9.15
CA PRO A 303 -11.36 10.14 8.61
C PRO A 303 -9.96 10.27 8.00
N THR A 304 -9.41 9.13 7.58
CA THR A 304 -8.28 9.15 6.64
C THR A 304 -8.81 9.63 5.29
N LEU A 305 -8.11 10.57 4.66
CA LEU A 305 -8.44 11.06 3.31
C LEU A 305 -7.28 10.72 2.37
N ALA A 306 -7.52 9.78 1.46
CA ALA A 306 -6.53 9.22 0.56
C ALA A 306 -7.09 9.13 -0.86
N GLN A 307 -6.20 9.01 -1.85
CA GLN A 307 -6.55 8.74 -3.24
C GLN A 307 -6.24 7.28 -3.58
N TYR A 308 -7.09 6.69 -4.42
CA TYR A 308 -6.90 5.35 -4.95
C TYR A 308 -6.92 5.38 -6.48
N ASP A 309 -6.45 4.30 -7.08
CA ASP A 309 -6.52 4.08 -8.52
C ASP A 309 -7.59 3.04 -8.81
N PRO A 310 -8.68 3.43 -9.50
CA PRO A 310 -9.84 2.57 -9.65
C PRO A 310 -9.57 1.33 -10.52
N LEU A 311 -8.50 1.35 -11.34
CA LEU A 311 -8.06 0.20 -12.11
C LEU A 311 -7.05 -0.68 -11.37
N GLY A 312 -6.55 -0.21 -10.23
CA GLY A 312 -5.78 -1.03 -9.30
C GLY A 312 -6.66 -1.63 -8.21
N ARG A 313 -7.59 -0.84 -7.67
CA ARG A 313 -8.56 -1.24 -6.63
C ARG A 313 -9.91 -0.63 -6.98
N PHE A 314 -10.83 -1.46 -7.43
CA PHE A 314 -12.21 -1.04 -7.67
C PHE A 314 -12.97 -1.05 -6.34
N PHE A 315 -13.62 0.06 -5.99
CA PHE A 315 -14.35 0.22 -4.74
C PHE A 315 -15.85 0.30 -4.97
N GLU A 316 -16.60 -0.35 -4.09
CA GLU A 316 -18.06 -0.28 -4.01
C GLU A 316 -18.47 0.03 -2.57
N ALA A 317 -19.65 0.62 -2.41
CA ALA A 317 -20.23 0.91 -1.10
C ALA A 317 -21.55 0.16 -0.95
N ASP A 318 -21.65 -0.63 0.12
CA ASP A 318 -22.89 -1.29 0.56
C ASP A 318 -23.25 -0.79 1.96
N GLY A 319 -24.07 0.26 2.00
CA GLY A 319 -24.43 0.96 3.23
C GLY A 319 -23.22 1.56 3.95
N ARG A 320 -22.80 0.93 5.06
CA ARG A 320 -21.61 1.33 5.86
C ARG A 320 -20.37 0.48 5.56
N THR A 321 -20.47 -0.47 4.65
CA THR A 321 -19.39 -1.39 4.27
C THR A 321 -18.75 -0.89 2.98
N LEU A 322 -17.43 -0.82 2.96
CA LEU A 322 -16.66 -0.65 1.72
C LEU A 322 -16.20 -2.02 1.25
N LEU A 323 -16.51 -2.32 -0.01
CA LEU A 323 -16.07 -3.51 -0.72
C LEU A 323 -14.98 -3.09 -1.71
N PHE A 324 -14.04 -3.99 -1.97
CA PHE A 324 -12.99 -3.75 -2.95
C PHE A 324 -12.69 -5.00 -3.78
N THR A 325 -12.25 -4.77 -5.02
CA THR A 325 -11.78 -5.79 -5.96
C THR A 325 -10.45 -5.34 -6.56
N GLY A 326 -9.45 -6.23 -6.59
CA GLY A 326 -8.15 -5.98 -7.23
C GLY A 326 -7.00 -6.79 -6.65
#